data_AF-A0A954YGJ4-F1
#
_entry.id   AF-A0A954YGJ4-F1
#
_cell.length_a   1.000
_cell.length_b   1.000
_cell.length_c   1.000
_cell.angle_alpha   90.00
_cell.angle_beta   90.00
_cell.angle_gamma   90.00
#
_symmetry.space_group_name_H-M   'P 1'
#
loop_
_entity.id
_entity.type
_entity.pdbx_description
1 polymer ?
#
loop_
_entity_poly.entity_id
_entity_poly.type
_entity_poly.pdbx_seq_one_letter_code
_entity_poly.pdbx_strand_id
1 'polypeptide(L)'
;MPDPSSAPQITCAVCGYDMRGLSQPRCPECGTAYPSFETLANRTAPPAFERATIWQLPFAFLKTWLQSLFRPASFAKSLAATTNTRAFMFVATCYAFTPLALYFWEFDPGLVLGWVVVDGLYLLCQTLVLTIVDRAVGGPSAQGLFGRWFRLSCYTSGVVVLEAFSGPPTLIWFLKPMGRWIAVLVILLWLISASFCIAEALKRWDKRTRFVDAWLFLILFLFPLHFAVWAAAAIVAFDLVGSLG
;
A
#
# COMPACT_ATOMS: atom_id res chain seq x y z
N MET A 1 7.92 -24.23 -33.36
CA MET A 1 8.74 -23.99 -32.15
C MET A 1 8.46 -22.58 -31.69
N PRO A 2 8.12 -22.35 -30.39
CA PRO A 2 7.99 -20.99 -29.87
C PRO A 2 9.31 -20.26 -30.01
N ASP A 3 9.25 -18.99 -30.41
CA ASP A 3 10.44 -18.14 -30.55
C ASP A 3 11.20 -18.10 -29.21
N PRO A 4 12.49 -18.50 -29.16
CA PRO A 4 13.29 -18.44 -27.94
C PRO A 4 13.38 -17.03 -27.33
N SER A 5 13.06 -15.98 -28.09
CA SER A 5 12.97 -14.60 -27.59
C SER A 5 11.78 -14.36 -26.64
N SER A 6 10.76 -15.23 -26.65
CA SER A 6 9.52 -15.09 -25.86
C SER A 6 9.60 -15.62 -24.43
N ALA A 7 10.69 -16.30 -24.06
CA ALA A 7 10.88 -16.77 -22.69
C ALA A 7 11.03 -15.57 -21.74
N PRO A 8 10.36 -15.57 -20.56
CA PRO A 8 10.43 -14.48 -19.60
C PRO A 8 11.90 -14.18 -19.24
N GLN A 9 12.29 -12.91 -19.30
CA GLN A 9 13.64 -12.49 -18.92
C GLN A 9 13.84 -12.73 -17.43
N ILE A 10 14.75 -13.65 -17.10
CA ILE A 10 15.16 -13.97 -15.73
C ILE A 10 16.41 -13.15 -15.45
N THR A 11 16.32 -12.13 -14.60
CA THR A 11 17.48 -11.28 -14.25
C THR A 11 17.85 -11.41 -12.77
N CYS A 12 19.13 -11.21 -12.47
CA CYS A 12 19.64 -11.16 -11.11
C CYS A 12 19.01 -9.98 -10.35
N ALA A 13 18.44 -10.21 -9.17
CA ALA A 13 17.78 -9.16 -8.41
C ALA A 13 18.76 -8.13 -7.79
N VAL A 14 20.06 -8.45 -7.74
CA VAL A 14 21.09 -7.60 -7.13
C VAL A 14 21.71 -6.67 -8.17
N CYS A 15 22.19 -7.22 -9.30
CA CYS A 15 22.91 -6.46 -10.33
C CYS A 15 22.16 -6.33 -11.67
N GLY A 16 21.04 -7.02 -11.86
CA GLY A 16 20.28 -6.98 -13.12
C GLY A 16 20.82 -7.85 -14.25
N TYR A 17 21.90 -8.62 -14.05
CA TYR A 17 22.47 -9.52 -15.06
C TYR A 17 21.44 -10.54 -15.58
N ASP A 18 21.44 -10.82 -16.88
CA ASP A 18 20.57 -11.83 -17.49
C ASP A 18 21.04 -13.24 -17.10
N MET A 19 20.20 -13.97 -16.37
CA MET A 19 20.55 -15.27 -15.81
C MET A 19 20.16 -16.43 -16.74
N ARG A 20 19.68 -16.13 -17.97
CA ARG A 20 19.34 -17.15 -18.96
C ARG A 20 20.60 -17.86 -19.47
N GLY A 21 20.50 -19.18 -19.64
CA GLY A 21 21.60 -20.01 -20.18
C GLY A 21 22.73 -20.32 -19.20
N LEU A 22 22.65 -19.86 -17.94
CA LEU A 22 23.61 -20.26 -16.90
C LEU A 22 23.34 -21.70 -16.46
N SER A 23 24.42 -22.47 -16.22
CA SER A 23 24.33 -23.84 -15.70
C SER A 23 24.21 -23.91 -14.17
N GLN A 24 24.58 -22.83 -13.49
CA GLN A 24 24.54 -22.75 -12.03
C GLN A 24 23.59 -21.63 -11.59
N PRO A 25 22.81 -21.83 -10.50
CA PRO A 25 21.92 -20.81 -9.96
C PRO A 25 22.73 -19.77 -9.16
N ARG A 26 23.81 -19.22 -9.74
CA ARG A 26 24.67 -18.20 -9.14
C ARG A 26 24.94 -17.12 -10.17
N CYS A 27 24.80 -15.86 -9.77
CA CYS A 27 25.08 -14.74 -10.65
C CYS A 27 26.60 -14.59 -10.86
N PRO A 28 27.10 -14.57 -12.12
CA PRO A 28 28.53 -14.43 -12.38
C PRO A 28 29.07 -13.05 -12.03
N GLU A 29 28.24 -12.00 -12.14
CA GLU A 29 28.66 -10.62 -11.89
C GLU A 29 28.80 -10.29 -10.39
N CYS A 30 27.83 -10.69 -9.57
CA CYS A 30 27.79 -10.31 -8.15
C CYS A 30 27.96 -11.50 -7.18
N GLY A 31 28.11 -12.72 -7.68
CA GLY A 31 28.29 -13.92 -6.87
C GLY A 31 27.06 -14.39 -6.08
N THR A 32 25.92 -13.70 -6.19
CA THR A 32 24.68 -14.05 -5.46
C THR A 32 24.20 -15.45 -5.84
N ALA A 33 24.09 -16.34 -4.85
CA ALA A 33 23.58 -17.69 -5.01
C ALA A 33 22.05 -17.73 -4.84
N TYR A 34 21.39 -18.54 -5.66
CA TYR A 34 19.96 -18.79 -5.63
C TYR A 34 19.70 -20.26 -5.30
N PRO A 35 18.62 -20.59 -4.56
CA PRO A 35 18.32 -21.97 -4.20
C PRO A 35 18.08 -22.87 -5.43
N SER A 36 17.42 -22.33 -6.45
CA SER A 36 17.20 -23.01 -7.74
C SER A 36 16.84 -22.01 -8.83
N PHE A 37 16.92 -22.44 -10.10
CA PHE A 37 16.43 -21.67 -11.24
C PHE A 37 14.91 -21.45 -11.22
N GLU A 38 14.14 -22.38 -10.64
CA GLU A 38 12.69 -22.22 -10.49
C GLU A 38 12.35 -21.11 -9.49
N THR A 39 13.11 -21.01 -8.40
CA THR A 39 12.96 -19.92 -7.42
C THR A 39 13.31 -18.57 -8.05
N LEU A 40 14.26 -18.57 -8.98
CA LEU A 40 14.66 -17.39 -9.73
C LEU A 40 13.62 -17.00 -10.79
N ALA A 41 13.09 -17.96 -11.54
CA ALA A 41 12.07 -17.76 -12.57
C ALA A 41 10.74 -17.29 -11.98
N ASN A 42 10.38 -17.75 -10.79
CA ASN A 42 9.17 -17.33 -10.07
C ASN A 42 9.32 -16.00 -9.34
N ARG A 43 10.49 -15.36 -9.38
CA ARG A 43 10.74 -14.12 -8.65
C ARG A 43 10.10 -12.95 -9.38
N THR A 44 9.20 -12.26 -8.70
CA THR A 44 8.63 -11.02 -9.23
C THR A 44 9.64 -9.89 -9.06
N ALA A 45 9.96 -9.18 -10.13
CA ALA A 45 10.86 -8.03 -10.08
C ALA A 45 10.35 -6.98 -9.07
N PRO A 46 11.23 -6.31 -8.31
CA PRO A 46 10.83 -5.24 -7.40
C PRO A 46 10.00 -4.16 -8.11
N PRO A 47 9.12 -3.45 -7.36
CA PRO A 47 8.41 -2.28 -7.87
C PRO A 47 9.33 -1.32 -8.64
N ALA A 48 8.80 -0.63 -9.64
CA ALA A 48 9.61 0.26 -10.48
C ALA A 48 10.33 1.33 -9.65
N PHE A 49 9.67 1.85 -8.60
CA PHE A 49 10.20 2.87 -7.70
C PHE A 49 11.48 2.43 -6.97
N GLU A 50 11.60 1.15 -6.65
CA GLU A 50 12.77 0.58 -5.97
C GLU A 50 14.01 0.54 -6.85
N ARG A 51 13.82 0.44 -8.17
CA ARG A 51 14.89 0.32 -9.17
C ARG A 51 15.20 1.64 -9.87
N ALA A 52 14.45 2.69 -9.57
CA ALA A 52 14.56 3.96 -10.26
C ALA A 52 15.83 4.73 -9.87
N THR A 53 16.49 5.28 -10.89
CA THR A 53 17.45 6.37 -10.69
C THR A 53 16.71 7.68 -10.40
N ILE A 54 17.42 8.71 -9.94
CA ILE A 54 16.81 9.99 -9.54
C ILE A 54 15.95 10.62 -10.66
N TRP A 55 16.41 10.53 -11.91
CA TRP A 55 15.71 11.06 -13.08
C TRP A 55 14.47 10.25 -13.48
N GLN A 56 14.43 8.97 -13.11
CA GLN A 56 13.33 8.07 -13.42
C GLN A 56 12.26 8.05 -12.32
N LEU A 57 12.53 8.65 -11.15
CA LEU A 57 11.66 8.61 -9.98
C LEU A 57 10.20 8.97 -10.28
N PRO A 58 9.86 10.04 -11.03
CA PRO A 58 8.45 10.40 -11.25
C PRO A 58 7.67 9.33 -12.01
N PHE A 59 8.26 8.81 -13.10
CA PHE A 59 7.63 7.75 -13.90
C PHE A 59 7.58 6.42 -13.15
N ALA A 60 8.62 6.12 -12.38
CA ALA A 60 8.68 4.92 -11.57
C ALA A 60 7.70 4.95 -10.40
N PHE A 61 7.48 6.12 -9.80
CA PHE A 61 6.46 6.38 -8.81
C PHE A 61 5.07 6.11 -9.41
N LEU A 62 4.73 6.76 -10.53
CA LEU A 62 3.45 6.58 -11.21
C LEU A 62 3.21 5.11 -11.59
N LYS A 63 4.22 4.45 -12.17
CA LYS A 63 4.12 3.03 -12.53
C LYS A 63 3.91 2.12 -11.31
N THR A 64 4.59 2.40 -10.21
CA THR A 64 4.45 1.64 -8.96
C THR A 64 3.07 1.85 -8.34
N TRP A 65 2.57 3.08 -8.37
CA TRP A 65 1.23 3.44 -7.93
C TRP A 65 0.14 2.77 -8.78
N LEU A 66 0.24 2.83 -10.11
CA LEU A 66 -0.68 2.11 -11.00
C LEU A 66 -0.61 0.59 -10.77
N GLN A 67 0.58 0.05 -10.53
CA GLN A 67 0.73 -1.37 -10.23
C GLN A 67 0.09 -1.76 -8.89
N SER A 68 0.19 -0.91 -7.86
CA SER A 68 -0.44 -1.18 -6.56
C SER A 68 -1.97 -1.14 -6.65
N LEU A 69 -2.53 -0.24 -7.47
CA LEU A 69 -3.97 -0.12 -7.69
C LEU A 69 -4.54 -1.24 -8.58
N PHE A 70 -3.95 -1.44 -9.77
CA PHE A 70 -4.54 -2.30 -10.80
C PHE A 70 -4.05 -3.75 -10.77
N ARG A 71 -2.92 -4.03 -10.10
CA ARG A 71 -2.32 -5.38 -10.04
C ARG A 71 -1.82 -5.74 -8.65
N PRO A 72 -2.67 -5.65 -7.61
CA PRO A 72 -2.28 -5.83 -6.22
C PRO A 72 -1.61 -7.17 -5.92
N ALA A 73 -2.10 -8.25 -6.54
CA ALA A 73 -1.55 -9.59 -6.38
C ALA A 73 -0.13 -9.74 -6.91
N SER A 74 0.16 -9.12 -8.05
CA SER A 74 1.52 -9.07 -8.60
C SER A 74 2.39 -8.14 -7.76
N PHE A 75 1.83 -7.02 -7.30
CA PHE A 75 2.53 -6.02 -6.52
C PHE A 75 3.04 -6.56 -5.18
N ALA A 76 2.23 -7.25 -4.40
CA ALA A 76 2.72 -7.74 -3.12
C ALA A 76 3.73 -8.88 -3.22
N LYS A 77 3.68 -9.67 -4.30
CA LYS A 77 4.75 -10.63 -4.60
C LYS A 77 6.07 -9.91 -4.82
N SER A 78 6.07 -8.73 -5.46
CA SER A 78 7.29 -7.94 -5.61
C SER A 78 7.77 -7.27 -4.32
N LEU A 79 6.89 -7.03 -3.34
CA LEU A 79 7.26 -6.50 -2.01
C LEU A 79 8.13 -7.45 -1.16
N ALA A 80 8.18 -8.73 -1.52
CA ALA A 80 9.11 -9.66 -0.88
C ALA A 80 10.58 -9.28 -1.15
N ALA A 81 10.84 -8.52 -2.23
CA ALA A 81 12.17 -8.10 -2.63
C ALA A 81 12.51 -6.64 -2.27
N THR A 82 11.65 -5.96 -1.49
CA THR A 82 11.80 -4.53 -1.17
C THR A 82 12.38 -4.26 0.21
N THR A 83 12.96 -3.07 0.37
CA THR A 83 13.53 -2.58 1.62
C THR A 83 12.56 -1.62 2.30
N ASN A 84 12.66 -1.45 3.63
CA ASN A 84 11.80 -0.51 4.34
C ASN A 84 12.10 0.95 3.92
N THR A 85 13.38 1.28 3.69
CA THR A 85 13.82 2.64 3.38
C THR A 85 13.15 3.21 2.14
N ARG A 86 13.03 2.42 1.06
CA ARG A 86 12.42 2.87 -0.19
C ARG A 86 10.89 2.94 -0.11
N ALA A 87 10.26 2.06 0.67
CA ALA A 87 8.83 2.20 0.99
C ALA A 87 8.57 3.50 1.76
N PHE A 88 9.43 3.85 2.73
CA PHE A 88 9.38 5.14 3.43
C PHE A 88 9.56 6.31 2.48
N MET A 89 10.52 6.25 1.54
CA MET A 89 10.68 7.29 0.53
C MET A 89 9.44 7.44 -0.35
N PHE A 90 8.74 6.34 -0.67
CA PHE A 90 7.52 6.40 -1.47
C PHE A 90 6.40 7.16 -0.75
N VAL A 91 6.13 6.83 0.52
CA VAL A 91 5.12 7.57 1.30
C VAL A 91 5.55 9.01 1.59
N ALA A 92 6.83 9.25 1.87
CA ALA A 92 7.37 10.61 2.02
C ALA A 92 7.20 11.42 0.73
N THR A 93 7.38 10.80 -0.44
CA THR A 93 7.10 11.43 -1.74
C THR A 93 5.61 11.77 -1.86
N CYS A 94 4.71 10.89 -1.42
CA CYS A 94 3.27 11.18 -1.39
C CYS A 94 2.97 12.41 -0.51
N TYR A 95 3.53 12.47 0.69
CA TYR A 95 3.34 13.62 1.59
C TYR A 95 4.01 14.90 1.12
N ALA A 96 5.11 14.81 0.37
CA ALA A 96 5.76 15.98 -0.21
C ALA A 96 4.90 16.69 -1.28
N PHE A 97 3.91 16.00 -1.87
CA PHE A 97 2.93 16.64 -2.74
C PHE A 97 1.89 17.47 -1.96
N THR A 98 1.69 17.21 -0.66
CA THR A 98 0.69 17.92 0.15
C THR A 98 1.04 19.41 0.38
N PRO A 99 2.29 19.80 0.69
CA PRO A 99 2.71 21.21 0.70
C PRO A 99 2.59 21.89 -0.66
N LEU A 100 2.74 21.15 -1.75
CA LEU A 100 2.49 21.70 -3.08
C LEU A 100 1.02 22.13 -3.20
N ALA A 101 0.08 21.33 -2.69
CA ALA A 101 -1.33 21.69 -2.63
C ALA A 101 -1.60 22.88 -1.70
N LEU A 102 -0.87 23.02 -0.58
CA LEU A 102 -0.93 24.20 0.30
C LEU A 102 -0.58 25.49 -0.44
N TYR A 103 0.53 25.46 -1.21
CA TYR A 103 1.01 26.63 -1.95
C TYR A 103 -0.02 27.13 -2.97
N PHE A 104 -0.71 26.19 -3.60
CA PHE A 104 -1.65 26.50 -4.66
C PHE A 104 -3.01 26.96 -4.10
N TRP A 105 -3.59 26.29 -3.10
CA TRP A 105 -5.00 26.44 -2.71
C TRP A 105 -5.25 27.12 -1.34
N GLU A 106 -4.30 27.88 -0.79
CA GLU A 106 -4.46 28.64 0.47
C GLU A 106 -4.96 27.79 1.66
N PHE A 107 -4.48 26.54 1.79
CA PHE A 107 -4.95 25.68 2.88
C PHE A 107 -4.42 26.09 4.25
N ASP A 108 -5.25 25.86 5.27
CA ASP A 108 -4.88 25.99 6.68
C ASP A 108 -3.76 24.99 7.03
N PRO A 109 -2.58 25.46 7.50
CA PRO A 109 -1.49 24.58 7.93
C PRO A 109 -1.89 23.59 9.03
N GLY A 110 -2.81 23.97 9.92
CA GLY A 110 -3.34 23.10 10.97
C GLY A 110 -4.10 21.90 10.41
N LEU A 111 -4.87 22.13 9.34
CA LEU A 111 -5.58 21.06 8.62
C LEU A 111 -4.60 20.06 8.00
N VAL A 112 -3.51 20.55 7.40
CA VAL A 112 -2.50 19.69 6.78
C VAL A 112 -1.70 18.91 7.82
N LEU A 113 -1.34 19.52 8.93
CA LEU A 113 -0.70 18.78 10.02
C LEU A 113 -1.62 17.69 10.57
N GLY A 114 -2.89 18.03 10.83
CA GLY A 114 -3.89 17.05 11.28
C GLY A 114 -4.04 15.90 10.29
N TRP A 115 -4.07 16.22 8.99
CA TRP A 115 -4.12 15.25 7.91
C TRP A 115 -2.92 14.29 7.92
N VAL A 116 -1.67 14.81 7.98
CA VAL A 116 -0.46 13.98 8.03
C VAL A 116 -0.47 13.05 9.25
N VAL A 117 -0.88 13.56 10.41
CA VAL A 117 -0.95 12.77 11.65
C VAL A 117 -1.97 11.65 11.52
N VAL A 118 -3.16 11.95 11.01
CA VAL A 118 -4.25 10.96 10.84
C VAL A 118 -3.83 9.87 9.87
N ASP A 119 -3.27 10.24 8.71
CA ASP A 119 -2.82 9.26 7.72
C ASP A 119 -1.64 8.41 8.26
N GLY A 120 -0.71 9.02 8.98
CA GLY A 120 0.38 8.30 9.65
C GLY A 120 -0.12 7.27 10.68
N LEU A 121 -1.08 7.65 11.52
CA LEU A 121 -1.72 6.73 12.47
C LEU A 121 -2.48 5.62 11.75
N TYR A 122 -3.19 5.96 10.68
CA TYR A 122 -3.90 5.00 9.84
C TYR A 122 -2.95 3.95 9.25
N LEU A 123 -1.80 4.35 8.71
CA LEU A 123 -0.79 3.42 8.18
C LEU A 123 -0.25 2.46 9.25
N LEU A 124 -0.04 2.96 10.47
CA LEU A 124 0.38 2.13 11.60
C LEU A 124 -0.72 1.13 12.01
N CYS A 125 -1.96 1.59 12.14
CA CYS A 125 -3.10 0.75 12.46
C CYS A 125 -3.32 -0.33 11.38
N GLN A 126 -3.30 0.04 10.10
CA GLN A 126 -3.39 -0.88 8.97
C GLN A 126 -2.29 -1.96 9.05
N THR A 127 -1.05 -1.54 9.29
CA THR A 127 0.09 -2.46 9.43
C THR A 127 -0.12 -3.45 10.58
N LEU A 128 -0.56 -2.95 11.75
CA LEU A 128 -0.80 -3.77 12.93
C LEU A 128 -1.92 -4.79 12.70
N VAL A 129 -3.06 -4.34 12.17
CA VAL A 129 -4.20 -5.23 11.88
C VAL A 129 -3.81 -6.33 10.92
N LEU A 130 -3.13 -6.00 9.81
CA LEU A 130 -2.68 -7.01 8.85
C LEU A 130 -1.68 -7.99 9.44
N THR A 131 -0.79 -7.50 10.30
CA THR A 131 0.15 -8.37 11.02
C THR A 131 -0.57 -9.34 11.96
N ILE A 132 -1.58 -8.86 12.69
CA ILE A 132 -2.40 -9.69 13.59
C ILE A 132 -3.20 -10.74 12.81
N VAL A 133 -3.87 -10.33 11.73
CA VAL A 133 -4.67 -11.23 10.89
C VAL A 133 -3.79 -12.30 10.25
N ASP A 134 -2.67 -11.94 9.64
CA ASP A 134 -1.75 -12.90 9.03
C ASP A 134 -1.19 -13.89 10.06
N ARG A 135 -0.92 -13.41 11.29
CA ARG A 135 -0.49 -14.28 12.40
C ARG A 135 -1.60 -15.24 12.84
N ALA A 136 -2.84 -14.76 12.97
CA ALA A 136 -4.00 -15.55 13.38
C ALA A 136 -4.31 -16.68 12.40
N VAL A 137 -4.03 -16.47 11.10
CA VAL A 137 -4.27 -17.47 10.04
C VAL A 137 -3.07 -18.42 9.84
N GLY A 138 -2.13 -18.46 10.78
CA GLY A 138 -0.98 -19.35 10.70
C GLY A 138 0.03 -18.93 9.62
N GLY A 139 0.16 -17.63 9.37
CA GLY A 139 1.26 -17.07 8.61
C GLY A 139 2.63 -17.44 9.19
N PRO A 140 3.72 -17.18 8.44
CA PRO A 140 5.10 -17.47 8.88
C PRO A 140 5.45 -16.75 10.20
N SER A 141 6.61 -17.09 10.78
CA SER A 141 7.05 -16.52 12.06
C SER A 141 7.00 -14.98 12.07
N ALA A 142 6.72 -14.39 13.23
CA ALA A 142 6.47 -12.94 13.36
C ALA A 142 7.63 -12.05 12.91
N GLN A 143 8.86 -12.59 12.88
CA GLN A 143 10.05 -11.88 12.45
C GLN A 143 9.96 -11.52 10.96
N GLY A 144 9.72 -10.24 10.68
CA GLY A 144 9.63 -9.69 9.32
C GLY A 144 8.21 -9.55 8.77
N LEU A 145 7.17 -10.04 9.46
CA LEU A 145 5.77 -9.83 9.05
C LEU A 145 5.38 -8.35 9.11
N PHE A 146 5.65 -7.70 10.24
CA PHE A 146 5.37 -6.27 10.40
C PHE A 146 6.04 -5.44 9.30
N GLY A 147 7.32 -5.71 9.01
CA GLY A 147 8.04 -5.01 7.94
C GLY A 147 7.41 -5.21 6.57
N ARG A 148 6.94 -6.42 6.24
CA ARG A 148 6.24 -6.69 4.98
C ARG A 148 4.93 -5.90 4.87
N TRP A 149 4.10 -5.96 5.91
CA TRP A 149 2.80 -5.27 5.94
C TRP A 149 2.97 -3.75 6.00
N PHE A 150 4.02 -3.27 6.66
CA PHE A 150 4.37 -1.86 6.69
C PHE A 150 4.72 -1.35 5.30
N ARG A 151 5.58 -2.06 4.56
CA ARG A 151 5.92 -1.72 3.18
C ARG A 151 4.69 -1.70 2.28
N LEU A 152 3.82 -2.70 2.41
CA LEU A 152 2.56 -2.73 1.66
C LEU A 152 1.73 -1.48 1.96
N SER A 153 1.54 -1.14 3.24
CA SER A 153 0.78 0.03 3.67
C SER A 153 1.34 1.33 3.08
N CYS A 154 2.66 1.53 3.15
CA CYS A 154 3.32 2.70 2.53
C CYS A 154 3.12 2.81 1.02
N TYR A 155 3.02 1.70 0.29
CA TYR A 155 2.79 1.75 -1.15
C TYR A 155 1.32 1.86 -1.54
N THR A 156 0.41 1.44 -0.66
CA THR A 156 -1.03 1.63 -0.84
C THR A 156 -1.50 3.01 -0.38
N SER A 157 -0.67 3.75 0.37
CA SER A 157 -0.96 5.13 0.77
C SER A 157 -1.00 6.12 -0.40
N GLY A 158 -0.63 5.70 -1.62
CA GLY A 158 -0.69 6.56 -2.80
C GLY A 158 -2.10 7.05 -3.17
N VAL A 159 -3.16 6.60 -2.49
CA VAL A 159 -4.49 7.23 -2.50
C VAL A 159 -4.40 8.72 -2.13
N VAL A 160 -3.46 9.09 -1.27
CA VAL A 160 -3.08 10.47 -0.94
C VAL A 160 -2.86 11.36 -2.17
N VAL A 161 -2.29 10.81 -3.25
CA VAL A 161 -2.03 11.60 -4.47
C VAL A 161 -3.33 11.97 -5.18
N LEU A 162 -4.33 11.08 -5.18
CA LEU A 162 -5.66 11.40 -5.72
C LEU A 162 -6.33 12.50 -4.92
N GLU A 163 -6.16 12.49 -3.59
CA GLU A 163 -6.70 13.50 -2.70
C GLU A 163 -6.06 14.88 -2.95
N ALA A 164 -4.76 14.93 -3.25
CA ALA A 164 -4.08 16.18 -3.59
C ALA A 164 -4.66 16.87 -4.84
N PHE A 165 -5.12 16.11 -5.85
CA PHE A 165 -5.75 16.66 -7.05
C PHE A 165 -7.21 17.07 -6.84
N SER A 166 -7.93 16.41 -5.93
CA SER A 166 -9.31 16.78 -5.59
C SER A 166 -9.42 17.90 -4.55
N GLY A 167 -8.29 18.39 -4.03
CA GLY A 167 -8.22 19.20 -2.82
C GLY A 167 -8.38 18.35 -1.54
N PRO A 168 -7.87 18.82 -0.38
CA PRO A 168 -8.15 18.22 0.92
C PRO A 168 -9.66 18.13 1.06
N PRO A 169 -10.14 17.04 1.65
CA PRO A 169 -11.12 16.24 0.98
C PRO A 169 -12.33 17.10 0.61
N THR A 170 -12.73 17.07 -0.65
CA THR A 170 -14.11 17.38 -1.06
C THR A 170 -15.13 16.67 -0.18
N LEU A 171 -14.72 15.58 0.48
CA LEU A 171 -15.40 14.90 1.58
C LEU A 171 -15.70 15.79 2.81
N ILE A 172 -14.81 16.69 3.24
CA ILE A 172 -15.06 17.60 4.38
C ILE A 172 -16.21 18.55 4.05
N TRP A 173 -16.28 19.05 2.81
CA TRP A 173 -17.40 19.84 2.32
C TRP A 173 -18.69 19.03 2.20
N PHE A 174 -18.61 17.75 1.85
CA PHE A 174 -19.75 16.83 1.81
C PHE A 174 -20.24 16.40 3.21
N LEU A 175 -19.34 16.26 4.18
CA LEU A 175 -19.63 15.82 5.55
C LEU A 175 -20.14 16.95 6.44
N LYS A 176 -19.81 18.21 6.12
CA LYS A 176 -20.24 19.41 6.87
C LYS A 176 -21.77 19.49 7.06
N PRO A 177 -22.63 19.25 6.04
CA PRO A 177 -24.08 19.20 6.23
C PRO A 177 -24.62 17.84 6.69
N MET A 178 -23.84 16.75 6.57
CA MET A 178 -24.35 15.37 6.77
C MET A 178 -24.42 14.91 8.24
N GLY A 179 -23.87 15.67 9.18
CA GLY A 179 -24.06 15.45 10.63
C GLY A 179 -23.41 14.18 11.19
N ARG A 180 -23.18 14.19 12.52
CA ARG A 180 -22.52 13.09 13.27
C ARG A 180 -23.18 11.71 13.03
N TRP A 181 -24.47 11.66 12.73
CA TRP A 181 -25.24 10.42 12.58
C TRP A 181 -25.03 9.67 11.27
N ILE A 182 -24.77 10.36 10.16
CA ILE A 182 -24.48 9.68 8.88
C ILE A 182 -23.09 9.03 8.94
N ALA A 183 -22.11 9.67 9.58
CA ALA A 183 -20.82 9.05 9.86
C ALA A 183 -20.98 7.76 10.70
N VAL A 184 -21.78 7.80 11.77
CA VAL A 184 -22.10 6.62 12.59
C VAL A 184 -22.83 5.54 11.80
N LEU A 185 -23.81 5.90 10.95
CA LEU A 185 -24.55 4.96 10.11
C LEU A 185 -23.64 4.29 9.07
N VAL A 186 -22.74 5.06 8.42
CA VAL A 186 -21.75 4.55 7.48
C VAL A 186 -20.79 3.58 8.20
N ILE A 187 -20.36 3.91 9.42
CA ILE A 187 -19.54 3.03 10.26
C ILE A 187 -20.28 1.73 10.62
N LEU A 188 -21.57 1.80 11.00
CA LEU A 188 -22.36 0.64 11.40
C LEU A 188 -22.68 -0.29 10.21
N LEU A 189 -23.15 0.26 9.10
CA LEU A 189 -23.36 -0.50 7.86
C LEU A 189 -22.06 -1.12 7.36
N TRP A 190 -20.94 -0.43 7.57
CA TRP A 190 -19.62 -0.95 7.29
C TRP A 190 -19.24 -2.12 8.20
N LEU A 191 -19.37 -2.02 9.53
CA LEU A 191 -19.10 -3.12 10.46
C LEU A 191 -19.90 -4.38 10.10
N ILE A 192 -21.16 -4.20 9.68
CA ILE A 192 -22.03 -5.29 9.21
C ILE A 192 -21.46 -5.90 7.91
N SER A 193 -21.16 -5.09 6.89
CA SER A 193 -20.59 -5.58 5.62
C SER A 193 -19.22 -6.26 5.79
N ALA A 194 -18.35 -5.65 6.60
CA ALA A 194 -17.07 -6.16 7.04
C ALA A 194 -17.21 -7.56 7.65
N SER A 195 -18.14 -7.74 8.59
CA SER A 195 -18.37 -9.03 9.27
C SER A 195 -18.82 -10.14 8.31
N PHE A 196 -19.66 -9.81 7.32
CA PHE A 196 -20.08 -10.74 6.26
C PHE A 196 -18.92 -11.13 5.34
N CYS A 197 -18.10 -10.16 4.91
CA CYS A 197 -16.91 -10.44 4.10
C CYS A 197 -15.86 -11.25 4.87
N ILE A 198 -15.67 -10.97 6.17
CA ILE A 198 -14.84 -11.79 7.07
C ILE A 198 -15.35 -13.24 7.08
N ALA A 199 -16.63 -13.45 7.36
CA ALA A 199 -17.21 -14.78 7.45
C ALA A 199 -17.06 -15.56 6.13
N GLU A 200 -17.23 -14.89 4.98
CA GLU A 200 -17.18 -15.56 3.68
C GLU A 200 -15.75 -15.81 3.19
N ALA A 201 -14.82 -14.88 3.44
CA ALA A 201 -13.39 -15.10 3.17
C ALA A 201 -12.83 -16.23 4.03
N LEU A 202 -13.23 -16.31 5.30
CA LEU A 202 -12.85 -17.41 6.19
C LEU A 202 -13.39 -18.76 5.71
N LYS A 203 -14.59 -18.81 5.11
CA LYS A 203 -15.16 -20.04 4.53
C LYS A 203 -14.45 -20.50 3.26
N ARG A 204 -13.99 -19.57 2.43
CA ARG A 204 -13.34 -19.86 1.14
C ARG A 204 -11.81 -19.93 1.22
N TRP A 205 -11.26 -19.90 2.42
CA TRP A 205 -9.83 -19.80 2.68
C TRP A 205 -9.08 -21.10 2.32
N ASP A 206 -8.96 -21.39 1.02
CA ASP A 206 -8.06 -22.40 0.49
C ASP A 206 -6.63 -21.83 0.39
N LYS A 207 -5.63 -22.68 0.62
CA LYS A 207 -4.22 -22.30 0.71
C LYS A 207 -3.70 -21.58 -0.54
N ARG A 208 -4.40 -21.67 -1.68
CA ARG A 208 -4.03 -21.11 -2.99
C ARG A 208 -4.46 -19.66 -3.23
N THR A 209 -5.53 -19.16 -2.60
CA THR A 209 -6.10 -17.82 -2.90
C THR A 209 -5.86 -16.76 -1.82
N ARG A 210 -5.14 -17.12 -0.73
CA ARG A 210 -4.87 -16.28 0.46
C ARG A 210 -4.57 -14.80 0.17
N PHE A 211 -3.92 -14.51 -0.95
CA PHE A 211 -3.52 -13.15 -1.28
C PHE A 211 -4.63 -12.31 -1.90
N VAL A 212 -5.39 -12.86 -2.86
CA VAL A 212 -6.46 -12.12 -3.56
C VAL A 212 -7.62 -11.86 -2.61
N ASP A 213 -7.95 -12.85 -1.77
CA ASP A 213 -9.01 -12.73 -0.77
C ASP A 213 -8.62 -11.74 0.33
N ALA A 214 -7.36 -11.74 0.78
CA ALA A 214 -6.84 -10.74 1.72
C ALA A 214 -6.77 -9.32 1.11
N TRP A 215 -6.60 -9.19 -0.21
CA TRP A 215 -6.58 -7.89 -0.89
C TRP A 215 -7.97 -7.34 -1.20
N LEU A 216 -8.92 -8.20 -1.56
CA LEU A 216 -10.33 -7.83 -1.60
C LEU A 216 -10.80 -7.42 -0.20
N PHE A 217 -10.33 -8.10 0.84
CA PHE A 217 -10.44 -7.63 2.21
C PHE A 217 -9.82 -6.26 2.39
N LEU A 218 -8.57 -6.06 1.95
CA LEU A 218 -7.88 -4.78 2.09
C LEU A 218 -8.70 -3.64 1.48
N ILE A 219 -9.17 -3.78 0.23
CA ILE A 219 -9.96 -2.76 -0.46
C ILE A 219 -11.33 -2.57 0.20
N LEU A 220 -12.08 -3.65 0.46
CA LEU A 220 -13.45 -3.56 0.98
C LEU A 220 -13.48 -3.14 2.46
N PHE A 221 -12.42 -3.41 3.22
CA PHE A 221 -12.34 -3.16 4.66
C PHE A 221 -11.61 -1.86 4.99
N LEU A 222 -10.50 -1.56 4.32
CA LEU A 222 -9.69 -0.38 4.65
C LEU A 222 -10.18 0.89 3.97
N PHE A 223 -10.78 0.81 2.78
CA PHE A 223 -11.32 2.01 2.11
C PHE A 223 -12.42 2.71 2.93
N PRO A 224 -13.36 1.99 3.56
CA PRO A 224 -14.37 2.62 4.41
C PRO A 224 -13.94 2.79 5.87
N LEU A 225 -12.96 2.02 6.38
CA LEU A 225 -12.32 2.32 7.68
C LEU A 225 -11.53 3.63 7.60
N HIS A 226 -10.81 3.84 6.49
CA HIS A 226 -10.19 5.12 6.15
C HIS A 226 -11.25 6.22 6.19
N PHE A 227 -12.39 6.03 5.51
CA PHE A 227 -13.52 6.98 5.54
C PHE A 227 -14.04 7.25 6.97
N ALA A 228 -14.18 6.22 7.80
CA ALA A 228 -14.67 6.32 9.18
C ALA A 228 -13.70 7.06 10.11
N VAL A 229 -12.41 6.71 10.06
CA VAL A 229 -11.35 7.37 10.82
C VAL A 229 -11.23 8.82 10.43
N TRP A 230 -11.36 9.12 9.14
CA TRP A 230 -11.38 10.48 8.63
C TRP A 230 -12.58 11.29 9.09
N ALA A 231 -13.78 10.69 9.06
CA ALA A 231 -14.97 11.35 9.59
C ALA A 231 -14.81 11.67 11.08
N ALA A 232 -14.29 10.74 11.88
CA ALA A 232 -14.06 10.94 13.31
C ALA A 232 -12.96 11.98 13.60
N ALA A 233 -11.83 11.89 12.90
CA ALA A 233 -10.71 12.82 13.07
C ALA A 233 -11.08 14.25 12.63
N ALA A 234 -11.84 14.40 11.54
CA ALA A 234 -12.38 15.69 11.13
C ALA A 234 -13.27 16.27 12.24
N ILE A 235 -14.17 15.49 12.83
CA ILE A 235 -15.03 15.94 13.94
C ILE A 235 -14.19 16.44 15.12
N VAL A 236 -13.19 15.66 15.55
CA VAL A 236 -12.32 16.03 16.69
C VAL A 236 -11.47 17.25 16.39
N ALA A 237 -10.90 17.34 15.18
CA ALA A 237 -10.11 18.50 14.76
C ALA A 237 -10.98 19.77 14.70
N PHE A 238 -12.22 19.67 14.20
CA PHE A 238 -13.16 20.79 14.21
C PHE A 238 -13.55 21.22 15.62
N ASP A 239 -13.83 20.27 16.52
CA ASP A 239 -14.17 20.57 17.92
C ASP A 239 -12.97 21.25 18.64
N LEU A 240 -11.73 20.84 18.33
CA LEU A 240 -10.51 21.47 18.87
C LEU A 240 -10.27 22.87 18.32
N VAL A 241 -10.34 23.07 17.00
CA VAL A 241 -10.13 24.40 16.38
C VAL A 241 -11.23 25.37 16.79
N GLY A 242 -12.49 24.92 16.88
CA GLY A 242 -13.61 25.74 17.35
C GLY A 242 -13.52 26.13 18.83
N SER A 243 -12.70 25.44 19.63
CA SER A 243 -12.47 25.79 21.05
C SER A 243 -11.34 26.80 21.27
N LEU A 244 -10.58 27.14 20.22
CA LEU A 244 -9.39 28.01 20.29
C LEU A 244 -9.63 29.43 19.74
N GLY A 245 -10.79 29.72 19.16
CA GLY A 245 -11.19 31.05 18.68
C GLY A 245 -12.39 31.59 19.45
#